data_AF-A0A3N5NWS4-F1
#
_entry.id   AF-A0A3N5NWS4-F1
#
_cell.length_a   1.000
_cell.length_b   1.000
_cell.length_c   1.000
_cell.angle_alpha   90.00
_cell.angle_beta   90.00
_cell.angle_gamma   90.00
#
_symmetry.space_group_name_H-M   'P 1'
#
loop_
_entity.id
_entity.type
_entity.pdbx_description
1 polymer ?
#
loop_
_entity_poly.entity_id
_entity_poly.type
_entity_poly.pdbx_seq_one_letter_code
_entity_poly.pdbx_strand_id
1 'polypeptide(L)'
;MAKKKNSEVSLEDLRWNLDPDTMVFETTDDLKPLKGIIGQKRGVEALQFGMGMDMPGYNIFVTGQPRSGRMAAVKKVLKETSQKKKVPDDLCYVNNFKNPEVPILLNQKPGLGSELKKDVHELLDTLKIEVPRLFESQDYISRKKEIMETYEKKTRDFFMGLEKKVKEAGFTLVNLQSGQQTRPELMPIVDGQPVPIIELEQRVDKGRFPNKEFEEIRKKYDELRQEVDQIFLGVRGLQKEAEEKGSK
;
A
#
# COMPACT_ATOMS: atom_id res chain seq x y z
N MET A 1 -17.52 -94.22 36.48
CA MET A 1 -16.62 -93.83 35.37
C MET A 1 -17.46 -93.09 34.33
N ALA A 2 -17.31 -91.77 34.22
CA ALA A 2 -18.09 -90.97 33.26
C ALA A 2 -17.56 -91.22 31.84
N LYS A 3 -18.41 -91.73 30.94
CA LYS A 3 -18.10 -91.88 29.52
C LYS A 3 -17.68 -90.51 28.97
N LYS A 4 -16.45 -90.42 28.45
CA LYS A 4 -16.00 -89.30 27.62
C LYS A 4 -17.02 -89.13 26.49
N LYS A 5 -17.76 -88.03 26.51
CA LYS A 5 -18.72 -87.68 25.46
C LYS A 5 -17.86 -87.26 24.27
N ASN A 6 -17.74 -88.12 23.25
CA ASN A 6 -17.05 -87.77 22.02
C ASN A 6 -17.74 -86.52 21.44
N SER A 7 -17.02 -85.40 21.42
CA SER A 7 -17.46 -84.15 20.78
C SER A 7 -17.21 -84.23 19.28
N GLU A 8 -17.75 -85.27 18.64
CA GLU A 8 -17.71 -85.41 17.19
C GLU A 8 -18.70 -84.41 16.59
N VAL A 9 -18.20 -83.54 15.72
CA VAL A 9 -18.98 -82.55 14.99
C VAL A 9 -19.26 -83.12 13.60
N SER A 10 -20.51 -83.01 13.13
CA SER A 10 -20.89 -83.50 11.81
C SER A 10 -20.18 -82.71 10.71
N LEU A 11 -19.97 -83.32 9.53
CA LEU A 11 -19.34 -82.62 8.39
C LEU A 11 -20.07 -81.32 8.02
N GLU A 12 -21.38 -81.29 8.23
CA GLU A 12 -22.26 -80.14 7.95
C GLU A 12 -22.05 -79.00 8.95
N ASP A 13 -21.72 -79.33 10.21
CA ASP A 13 -21.47 -78.36 11.28
C ASP A 13 -20.01 -77.84 11.29
N LEU A 14 -19.11 -78.42 10.48
CA LEU A 14 -17.72 -77.97 10.38
C LEU A 14 -17.57 -76.62 9.67
N ARG A 15 -18.57 -76.21 8.87
CA ARG A 15 -18.56 -74.91 8.19
C ARG A 15 -19.97 -74.36 8.06
N TRP A 16 -20.07 -73.04 8.14
CA TRP A 16 -21.30 -72.37 7.76
C TRP A 16 -21.51 -72.50 6.24
N ASN A 17 -22.71 -72.92 5.84
CA ASN A 17 -23.15 -72.93 4.43
C ASN A 17 -24.34 -71.98 4.28
N LEU A 18 -24.32 -71.19 3.21
CA LEU A 18 -25.46 -70.42 2.75
C LEU A 18 -26.21 -71.24 1.70
N ASP A 19 -27.52 -71.41 1.88
CA ASP A 19 -28.39 -71.95 0.84
C ASP A 19 -28.69 -70.86 -0.21
N PRO A 20 -28.24 -71.00 -1.47
CA PRO A 20 -28.46 -70.00 -2.52
C PRO A 20 -29.95 -69.72 -2.78
N ASP A 21 -30.82 -70.72 -2.57
CA ASP A 21 -32.26 -70.58 -2.80
C ASP A 21 -32.93 -69.64 -1.78
N THR A 22 -32.22 -69.27 -0.71
CA THR A 22 -32.69 -68.28 0.28
C THR A 22 -32.46 -66.82 -0.14
N MET A 23 -31.73 -66.57 -1.23
CA MET A 23 -31.45 -65.22 -1.73
C MET A 23 -32.57 -64.71 -2.64
N VAL A 24 -32.91 -63.43 -2.51
CA VAL A 24 -33.99 -62.76 -3.27
C VAL A 24 -33.53 -62.16 -4.61
N PHE A 25 -32.40 -62.59 -5.15
CA PHE A 25 -31.80 -62.08 -6.39
C PHE A 25 -31.08 -63.19 -7.16
N GLU A 26 -31.06 -63.09 -8.49
CA GLU A 26 -30.37 -64.06 -9.35
C GLU A 26 -28.89 -63.71 -9.52
N THR A 27 -28.57 -62.42 -9.65
CA THR A 27 -27.21 -61.92 -9.80
C THR A 27 -26.93 -60.71 -8.91
N THR A 28 -25.66 -60.44 -8.60
CA THR A 28 -25.29 -59.26 -7.79
C THR A 28 -25.58 -57.93 -8.51
N ASP A 29 -25.82 -57.96 -9.82
CA ASP A 29 -26.18 -56.78 -10.61
C ASP A 29 -27.61 -56.32 -10.31
N ASP A 30 -28.46 -57.22 -9.79
CA ASP A 30 -29.83 -56.92 -9.37
C ASP A 30 -29.87 -56.12 -8.04
N LEU A 31 -28.74 -56.06 -7.33
CA LEU A 31 -28.64 -55.42 -6.02
C LEU A 31 -28.36 -53.92 -6.14
N LYS A 32 -29.17 -53.13 -5.44
CA LYS A 32 -28.89 -51.70 -5.26
C LYS A 32 -27.66 -51.51 -4.36
N PRO A 33 -26.64 -50.73 -4.79
CA PRO A 33 -25.47 -50.49 -3.96
C PRO A 33 -25.85 -49.86 -2.62
N LEU A 34 -25.26 -50.41 -1.54
CA LEU A 34 -25.41 -49.86 -0.19
C LEU A 34 -24.76 -48.48 -0.13
N LYS A 35 -25.61 -47.45 -0.08
CA LYS A 35 -25.19 -46.05 0.09
C LYS A 35 -25.01 -45.68 1.57
N GLY A 36 -24.86 -46.64 2.49
CA GLY A 36 -24.63 -46.38 3.92
C GLY A 36 -23.17 -46.53 4.35
N ILE A 37 -22.88 -46.30 5.63
CA ILE A 37 -21.63 -46.75 6.27
C ILE A 37 -21.99 -48.00 7.07
N ILE A 38 -21.38 -49.13 6.72
CA ILE A 38 -21.72 -50.45 7.30
C ILE A 38 -21.01 -50.62 8.64
N GLY A 39 -21.73 -51.11 9.65
CA GLY A 39 -21.14 -51.56 10.92
C GLY A 39 -20.56 -50.48 11.84
N GLN A 40 -20.76 -49.19 11.54
CA GLN A 40 -20.17 -48.07 12.30
C GLN A 40 -21.21 -47.09 12.86
N LYS A 41 -22.38 -47.58 13.27
CA LYS A 41 -23.51 -46.75 13.74
C LYS A 41 -23.08 -45.73 14.81
N ARG A 42 -22.38 -46.18 15.86
CA ARG A 42 -21.86 -45.32 16.93
C ARG A 42 -20.94 -44.21 16.42
N GLY A 43 -20.05 -44.53 15.48
CA GLY A 43 -19.10 -43.56 14.91
C GLY A 43 -19.81 -42.49 14.07
N VAL A 44 -20.83 -42.90 13.30
CA VAL A 44 -21.65 -42.00 12.49
C VAL A 44 -22.47 -41.07 13.38
N GLU A 45 -23.12 -41.59 14.43
CA GLU A 45 -23.89 -40.79 15.39
C GLU A 45 -23.01 -39.76 16.12
N ALA A 46 -21.80 -40.16 16.56
CA ALA A 46 -20.86 -39.23 17.19
C ALA A 46 -20.40 -38.11 16.24
N LEU A 47 -20.15 -38.45 14.96
CA LEU A 47 -19.78 -37.46 13.94
C LEU A 47 -20.93 -36.49 13.67
N GLN A 48 -22.17 -36.99 13.54
CA GLN A 48 -23.36 -36.17 13.37
C GLN A 48 -23.60 -35.23 14.55
N PHE A 49 -23.47 -35.75 15.78
CA PHE A 49 -23.58 -34.94 16.99
C PHE A 49 -22.54 -33.82 17.01
N GLY A 50 -21.26 -34.15 16.80
CA GLY A 50 -20.18 -33.17 16.81
C GLY A 50 -20.35 -32.09 15.73
N MET A 51 -20.81 -32.45 14.53
CA MET A 51 -21.07 -31.48 13.45
C MET A 51 -22.26 -30.54 13.72
N GLY A 52 -23.14 -30.92 14.63
CA GLY A 52 -24.25 -30.08 15.11
C GLY A 52 -23.80 -29.03 16.13
N MET A 53 -22.58 -29.14 16.68
CA MET A 53 -22.03 -28.16 17.61
C MET A 53 -21.37 -27.02 16.83
N ASP A 54 -22.10 -25.90 16.65
CA ASP A 54 -21.61 -24.71 15.95
C ASP A 54 -21.01 -23.69 16.95
N MET A 55 -20.00 -24.11 17.71
CA MET A 55 -19.29 -23.24 18.65
C MET A 55 -17.77 -23.33 18.50
N PRO A 56 -17.03 -22.22 18.66
CA PRO A 56 -15.57 -22.23 18.66
C PRO A 56 -14.99 -23.20 19.72
N GLY A 57 -13.88 -23.85 19.37
CA GLY A 57 -13.17 -24.77 20.29
C GLY A 57 -13.61 -26.24 20.20
N TYR A 58 -14.70 -26.54 19.52
CA TYR A 58 -15.15 -27.92 19.30
C TYR A 58 -14.51 -28.51 18.06
N ASN A 59 -13.65 -29.52 18.25
CA ASN A 59 -12.97 -30.23 17.18
C ASN A 59 -13.28 -31.73 17.28
N ILE A 60 -13.40 -32.41 16.13
CA ILE A 60 -13.67 -33.85 16.08
C ILE A 60 -12.39 -34.59 15.69
N PHE A 61 -12.00 -35.57 16.50
CA PHE A 61 -10.88 -36.46 16.21
C PHE A 61 -11.39 -37.88 15.87
N VAL A 62 -10.94 -38.44 14.75
CA VAL A 62 -11.42 -39.74 14.25
C VAL A 62 -10.30 -40.78 14.27
N THR A 63 -10.48 -41.84 15.06
CA THR A 63 -9.51 -42.94 15.21
C THR A 63 -10.09 -44.30 14.81
N GLY A 64 -9.22 -45.29 14.62
CA GLY A 64 -9.57 -46.66 14.25
C GLY A 64 -8.43 -47.39 13.53
N GLN A 65 -8.70 -48.63 13.09
CA GLN A 65 -7.69 -49.46 12.43
C GLN A 65 -7.24 -48.90 11.07
N PRO A 66 -6.02 -49.18 10.62
CA PRO A 66 -5.61 -48.90 9.24
C PRO A 66 -6.57 -49.54 8.23
N ARG A 67 -6.78 -48.88 7.09
CA ARG A 67 -7.64 -49.35 5.98
C ARG A 67 -9.12 -49.59 6.33
N SER A 68 -9.60 -49.10 7.48
CA SER A 68 -11.01 -49.24 7.89
C SER A 68 -12.01 -48.34 7.15
N GLY A 69 -11.58 -47.62 6.10
CA GLY A 69 -12.44 -46.70 5.34
C GLY A 69 -12.85 -45.41 6.06
N ARG A 70 -12.25 -45.09 7.22
CA ARG A 70 -12.60 -43.92 8.07
C ARG A 70 -12.69 -42.60 7.30
N MET A 71 -11.68 -42.29 6.47
CA MET A 71 -11.67 -41.04 5.70
C MET A 71 -12.83 -40.97 4.70
N ALA A 72 -13.17 -42.08 4.06
CA ALA A 72 -14.28 -42.16 3.11
C ALA A 72 -15.62 -41.97 3.84
N ALA A 73 -15.79 -42.60 5.01
CA ALA A 73 -16.95 -42.42 5.87
C ALA A 73 -17.14 -40.96 6.31
N VAL A 74 -16.06 -40.31 6.79
CA VAL A 74 -16.08 -38.91 7.22
C VAL A 74 -16.44 -37.98 6.05
N LYS A 75 -15.77 -38.11 4.91
CA LYS A 75 -16.04 -37.28 3.72
C LYS A 75 -17.49 -37.39 3.25
N LYS A 76 -18.05 -38.60 3.30
CA LYS A 76 -19.44 -38.85 2.92
C LYS A 76 -20.43 -38.15 3.85
N VAL A 77 -20.26 -38.33 5.15
CA VAL A 77 -21.11 -37.68 6.17
C VAL A 77 -20.98 -36.15 6.09
N LEU A 78 -19.77 -35.61 5.88
CA LEU A 78 -19.55 -34.18 5.68
C LEU A 78 -20.27 -33.66 4.44
N LYS A 79 -20.17 -34.37 3.31
CA LYS A 79 -20.82 -33.98 2.04
C LYS A 79 -22.35 -33.95 2.17
N GLU A 80 -22.94 -34.94 2.83
CA GLU A 80 -24.38 -34.99 3.07
C GLU A 80 -24.85 -33.86 4.00
N THR A 81 -24.02 -33.48 4.97
CA THR A 81 -24.35 -32.44 5.96
C THR A 81 -24.12 -31.02 5.41
N SER A 82 -23.05 -30.80 4.66
CA SER A 82 -22.68 -29.48 4.14
C SER A 82 -23.66 -28.94 3.10
N GLN A 83 -24.36 -29.83 2.37
CA GLN A 83 -25.39 -29.43 1.39
C GLN A 83 -26.55 -28.63 2.00
N LYS A 84 -26.77 -28.73 3.32
CA LYS A 84 -27.84 -28.03 4.04
C LYS A 84 -27.35 -26.77 4.75
N LYS A 85 -26.04 -26.47 4.70
CA LYS A 85 -25.44 -25.32 5.38
C LYS A 85 -25.33 -24.11 4.44
N LYS A 86 -25.22 -22.92 5.02
CA LYS A 86 -24.96 -21.67 4.28
C LYS A 86 -23.64 -21.83 3.51
N VAL A 87 -23.60 -21.28 2.30
CA VAL A 87 -22.35 -21.16 1.54
C VAL A 87 -21.36 -20.32 2.36
N PRO A 88 -20.11 -20.80 2.55
CA PRO A 88 -19.09 -20.03 3.24
C PRO A 88 -18.82 -18.70 2.56
N ASP A 89 -18.54 -17.69 3.38
CA ASP A 89 -18.15 -16.38 2.89
C ASP A 89 -16.75 -16.45 2.20
N ASP A 90 -16.52 -15.58 1.23
CA ASP A 90 -15.26 -15.47 0.50
C ASP A 90 -14.24 -14.71 1.37
N LEU A 91 -13.06 -15.31 1.54
CA LEU A 91 -11.96 -14.73 2.30
C LEU A 91 -10.92 -14.15 1.34
N CYS A 92 -10.75 -12.82 1.35
CA CYS A 92 -9.86 -12.12 0.43
C CYS A 92 -8.75 -11.40 1.21
N TYR A 93 -7.48 -11.72 0.92
CA TYR A 93 -6.36 -10.93 1.40
C TYR A 93 -6.11 -9.75 0.47
N VAL A 94 -6.04 -8.54 1.03
CA VAL A 94 -5.68 -7.32 0.32
C VAL A 94 -4.40 -6.73 0.88
N ASN A 95 -3.66 -6.02 0.02
CA ASN A 95 -2.43 -5.36 0.43
C ASN A 95 -2.72 -4.25 1.44
N ASN A 96 -1.86 -4.12 2.44
CA ASN A 96 -1.93 -3.07 3.43
C ASN A 96 -0.87 -2.01 3.12
N PHE A 97 -1.30 -0.89 2.54
CA PHE A 97 -0.38 0.19 2.15
C PHE A 97 0.35 0.86 3.31
N LYS A 98 -0.12 0.69 4.57
CA LYS A 98 0.57 1.20 5.75
C LYS A 98 1.63 0.24 6.27
N ASN A 99 1.39 -1.07 6.14
CA ASN A 99 2.32 -2.11 6.58
C ASN A 99 2.23 -3.33 5.62
N PRO A 100 3.07 -3.37 4.57
CA PRO A 100 3.00 -4.41 3.53
C PRO A 100 3.20 -5.85 4.03
N GLU A 101 3.91 -6.03 5.15
CA GLU A 101 4.16 -7.35 5.75
C GLU A 101 2.91 -7.91 6.46
N VAL A 102 1.87 -7.10 6.63
CA VAL A 102 0.64 -7.48 7.36
C VAL A 102 -0.57 -7.27 6.45
N PRO A 103 -0.90 -8.24 5.57
CA PRO A 103 -2.06 -8.15 4.69
C PRO A 103 -3.36 -8.12 5.50
N ILE A 104 -4.36 -7.43 4.96
CA ILE A 104 -5.68 -7.31 5.60
C ILE A 104 -6.59 -8.41 5.06
N LEU A 105 -7.22 -9.16 5.96
CA LEU A 105 -8.24 -10.13 5.61
C LEU A 105 -9.60 -9.44 5.51
N LEU A 106 -10.21 -9.48 4.33
CA LEU A 106 -11.59 -9.08 4.10
C LEU A 106 -12.47 -10.32 4.06
N ASN A 107 -13.63 -10.21 4.71
CA ASN A 107 -14.67 -11.22 4.67
C ASN A 107 -15.82 -10.73 3.76
N GLN A 108 -16.05 -11.42 2.65
CA GLN A 108 -16.99 -11.04 1.61
C GLN A 108 -18.12 -12.06 1.49
N LYS A 109 -19.32 -11.62 1.11
CA LYS A 109 -20.40 -12.58 0.85
C LYS A 109 -19.98 -13.56 -0.26
N PRO A 110 -20.53 -14.79 -0.28
CA PRO A 110 -20.12 -15.82 -1.24
C PRO A 110 -20.19 -15.32 -2.69
N GLY A 111 -19.11 -15.50 -3.43
CA GLY A 111 -18.98 -15.09 -4.84
C GLY A 111 -18.47 -13.66 -5.05
N LEU A 112 -18.62 -12.75 -4.08
CA LEU A 112 -18.20 -11.36 -4.22
C LEU A 112 -16.68 -11.17 -4.20
N GLY A 113 -15.92 -12.15 -3.71
CA GLY A 113 -14.46 -12.07 -3.74
C GLY A 113 -13.91 -12.02 -5.16
N SER A 114 -14.53 -12.75 -6.10
CA SER A 114 -14.15 -12.72 -7.51
C SER A 114 -14.53 -11.41 -8.20
N GLU A 115 -15.67 -10.82 -7.82
CA GLU A 115 -16.14 -9.53 -8.33
C GLU A 115 -15.22 -8.41 -7.84
N LEU A 116 -14.92 -8.36 -6.54
CA LEU A 116 -13.96 -7.43 -5.96
C LEU A 116 -12.61 -7.46 -6.68
N LYS A 117 -12.09 -8.66 -6.99
CA LYS A 117 -10.82 -8.81 -7.72
C LYS A 117 -10.90 -8.15 -9.10
N LYS A 118 -12.01 -8.35 -9.81
CA LYS A 118 -12.25 -7.81 -11.15
C LYS A 118 -12.35 -6.29 -11.10
N ASP A 119 -13.18 -5.76 -10.20
CA ASP A 119 -13.39 -4.32 -10.04
C ASP A 119 -12.10 -3.59 -9.70
N VAL A 120 -11.27 -4.17 -8.82
CA VAL A 120 -9.95 -3.58 -8.48
C VAL A 120 -9.02 -3.56 -9.69
N HIS A 121 -9.03 -4.60 -10.54
CA HIS A 121 -8.23 -4.59 -11.77
C HIS A 121 -8.71 -3.52 -12.75
N GLU A 122 -10.01 -3.44 -13.00
CA GLU A 122 -10.59 -2.44 -13.90
C GLU A 122 -10.33 -1.01 -13.39
N LEU A 123 -10.43 -0.78 -12.08
CA LEU A 123 -10.08 0.49 -11.46
C LEU A 123 -8.61 0.84 -11.72
N LEU A 124 -7.69 -0.10 -11.50
CA LEU A 124 -6.25 0.15 -11.73
C LEU A 124 -5.95 0.46 -13.19
N ASP A 125 -6.56 -0.25 -14.13
CA ASP A 125 -6.37 0.00 -15.55
C ASP A 125 -6.96 1.35 -15.98
N THR A 126 -8.11 1.74 -15.41
CA THR A 126 -8.69 3.08 -15.60
C THR A 126 -7.77 4.17 -15.07
N LEU A 127 -7.25 4.02 -13.85
CA LEU A 127 -6.36 5.01 -13.22
C LEU A 127 -5.07 5.20 -14.00
N LYS A 128 -4.50 4.15 -14.58
CA LYS A 128 -3.29 4.25 -15.43
C LYS A 128 -3.48 5.13 -16.66
N ILE A 129 -4.72 5.28 -17.14
CA ILE A 129 -5.06 6.07 -18.33
C ILE A 129 -5.52 7.47 -17.93
N GLU A 130 -6.49 7.56 -17.01
CA GLU A 130 -7.14 8.83 -16.69
C GLU A 130 -6.25 9.76 -15.87
N VAL A 131 -5.37 9.23 -14.99
CA VAL A 131 -4.47 10.07 -14.19
C VAL A 131 -3.49 10.85 -15.07
N PRO A 132 -2.69 10.23 -15.98
CA PRO A 132 -1.84 10.98 -16.90
C PRO A 132 -2.62 11.98 -17.74
N ARG A 133 -3.79 11.58 -18.27
CA ARG A 133 -4.64 12.43 -19.10
C ARG A 133 -5.10 13.69 -18.36
N LEU A 134 -5.42 13.58 -17.06
CA LEU A 134 -5.80 14.72 -16.24
C LEU A 134 -4.63 15.70 -16.05
N PHE A 135 -3.41 15.20 -15.89
CA PHE A 135 -2.20 16.03 -15.82
C PHE A 135 -1.82 16.68 -17.16
N GLU A 136 -2.24 16.10 -18.28
CA GLU A 136 -2.09 16.68 -19.62
C GLU A 136 -3.25 17.62 -20.02
N SER A 137 -4.27 17.74 -19.16
CA SER A 137 -5.43 18.59 -19.46
C SER A 137 -5.04 20.06 -19.55
N GLN A 138 -5.68 20.77 -20.49
CA GLN A 138 -5.47 22.21 -20.65
C GLN A 138 -5.81 22.99 -19.39
N ASP A 139 -6.81 22.56 -18.64
CA ASP A 139 -7.20 23.19 -17.38
C ASP A 139 -6.10 23.09 -16.33
N TYR A 140 -5.50 21.90 -16.17
CA TYR A 140 -4.38 21.69 -15.26
C TYR A 140 -3.15 22.50 -15.68
N ILE A 141 -2.77 22.44 -16.96
CA ILE A 141 -1.63 23.18 -17.50
C ILE A 141 -1.82 24.69 -17.35
N SER A 142 -3.03 25.20 -17.65
CA SER A 142 -3.35 26.63 -17.55
C SER A 142 -3.30 27.10 -16.11
N ARG A 143 -3.88 26.33 -15.17
CA ARG A 143 -3.85 26.68 -13.75
C ARG A 143 -2.43 26.63 -13.17
N LYS A 144 -1.62 25.64 -13.55
CA LYS A 144 -0.21 25.56 -13.19
C LYS A 144 0.56 26.77 -13.72
N LYS A 145 0.31 27.15 -14.98
CA LYS A 145 0.93 28.32 -15.61
C LYS A 145 0.52 29.62 -14.91
N GLU A 146 -0.75 29.81 -14.58
CA GLU A 146 -1.25 30.98 -13.85
C GLU A 146 -0.59 31.12 -12.47
N ILE A 147 -0.45 30.01 -11.74
CA ILE A 147 0.28 29.97 -10.47
C ILE A 147 1.73 30.41 -10.70
N MET A 148 2.44 29.81 -11.65
CA MET A 148 3.83 30.16 -11.93
C MET A 148 3.99 31.64 -12.33
N GLU A 149 3.15 32.14 -13.24
CA GLU A 149 3.18 33.54 -13.69
C GLU A 149 2.92 34.52 -12.53
N THR A 150 2.00 34.17 -11.62
CA THR A 150 1.72 34.99 -10.43
C THR A 150 2.95 35.10 -9.52
N TYR A 151 3.66 33.98 -9.30
CA TYR A 151 4.86 33.95 -8.46
C TYR A 151 6.07 34.59 -9.17
N GLU A 152 6.21 34.42 -10.49
CA GLU A 152 7.22 35.12 -11.29
C GLU A 152 7.01 36.64 -11.29
N LYS A 153 5.75 37.10 -11.41
CA LYS A 153 5.41 38.52 -11.33
C LYS A 153 5.78 39.09 -9.97
N LYS A 154 5.38 38.44 -8.87
CA LYS A 154 5.79 38.85 -7.51
C LYS A 154 7.31 38.93 -7.39
N THR A 155 8.03 37.92 -7.87
CA THR A 155 9.49 37.87 -7.81
C THR A 155 10.12 39.04 -8.59
N ARG A 156 9.63 39.33 -9.80
CA ARG A 156 10.07 40.49 -10.59
C ARG A 156 9.80 41.81 -9.89
N ASP A 157 8.59 42.01 -9.37
CA ASP A 157 8.21 43.24 -8.65
C ASP A 157 9.12 43.46 -7.41
N PHE A 158 9.44 42.39 -6.68
CA PHE A 158 10.39 42.44 -5.57
C PHE A 158 11.80 42.87 -6.00
N PHE A 159 12.36 42.27 -7.06
CA PHE A 159 13.68 42.65 -7.55
C PHE A 159 13.73 44.06 -8.13
N MET A 160 12.69 44.50 -8.86
CA MET A 160 12.61 45.86 -9.38
C MET A 160 12.58 46.90 -8.26
N GLY A 161 11.82 46.64 -7.19
CA GLY A 161 11.79 47.50 -6.01
C GLY A 161 13.16 47.58 -5.33
N LEU A 162 13.84 46.44 -5.19
CA LEU A 162 15.16 46.37 -4.59
C LEU A 162 16.21 47.10 -5.44
N GLU A 163 16.26 46.86 -6.76
CA GLU A 163 17.23 47.49 -7.65
C GLU A 163 17.08 49.02 -7.67
N LYS A 164 15.85 49.53 -7.66
CA LYS A 164 15.58 50.97 -7.57
C LYS A 164 16.13 51.56 -6.27
N LYS A 165 15.83 50.93 -5.13
CA LYS A 165 16.27 51.39 -3.81
C LYS A 165 17.80 51.40 -3.68
N VAL A 166 18.44 50.34 -4.17
CA VAL A 166 19.90 50.19 -4.16
C VAL A 166 20.58 51.24 -5.06
N LYS A 167 20.03 51.50 -6.26
CA LYS A 167 20.52 52.57 -7.16
C LYS A 167 20.37 53.97 -6.56
N GLU A 168 19.23 54.28 -5.93
CA GLU A 168 19.00 55.56 -5.26
C GLU A 168 20.00 55.81 -4.11
N ALA A 169 20.50 54.74 -3.49
CA ALA A 169 21.50 54.83 -2.44
C ALA A 169 22.96 54.88 -2.93
N GLY A 170 23.21 54.83 -4.26
CA GLY A 170 24.55 54.85 -4.84
C GLY A 170 25.21 53.46 -4.95
N PHE A 171 24.43 52.40 -4.93
CA PHE A 171 24.90 51.02 -5.02
C PHE A 171 24.31 50.33 -6.26
N THR A 172 24.83 49.14 -6.58
CA THR A 172 24.25 48.23 -7.57
C THR A 172 24.30 46.79 -7.07
N LEU A 173 23.45 45.94 -7.64
CA LEU A 173 23.49 44.50 -7.42
C LEU A 173 24.18 43.83 -8.61
N VAL A 174 25.25 43.09 -8.35
CA VAL A 174 25.98 42.33 -9.36
C VAL A 174 25.76 40.84 -9.09
N ASN A 175 25.30 40.12 -10.10
CA ASN A 175 25.15 38.68 -10.02
C ASN A 175 26.52 38.01 -10.13
N LEU A 176 27.03 37.48 -9.01
CA LEU A 176 28.25 36.70 -8.98
C LEU A 176 27.90 35.21 -8.97
N GLN A 177 28.57 34.45 -9.84
CA GLN A 177 28.49 33.00 -9.81
C GLN A 177 29.38 32.48 -8.68
N SER A 178 28.77 31.83 -7.68
CA SER A 178 29.47 31.13 -6.62
C SER A 178 29.04 29.66 -6.64
N GLY A 179 29.83 28.81 -7.32
CA GLY A 179 29.49 27.42 -7.55
C GLY A 179 28.32 27.23 -8.51
N GLN A 180 27.33 26.41 -8.15
CA GLN A 180 26.12 26.16 -8.97
C GLN A 180 25.00 27.19 -8.75
N GLN A 181 25.19 28.19 -7.89
CA GLN A 181 24.17 29.20 -7.59
C GLN A 181 24.68 30.61 -7.88
N THR A 182 23.83 31.38 -8.53
CA THR A 182 24.03 32.82 -8.72
C THR A 182 23.55 33.54 -7.47
N ARG A 183 24.42 34.33 -6.83
CA ARG A 183 24.05 35.18 -5.69
C ARG A 183 24.24 36.65 -6.08
N PRO A 184 23.24 37.51 -5.85
CA PRO A 184 23.41 38.94 -6.01
C PRO A 184 24.33 39.47 -4.90
N GLU A 185 25.38 40.18 -5.28
CA GLU A 185 26.27 40.88 -4.37
C GLU A 185 26.06 42.39 -4.50
N LEU A 186 25.91 43.06 -3.35
CA LEU A 186 25.78 44.51 -3.27
C LEU A 186 27.15 45.14 -3.46
N MET A 187 27.27 46.13 -4.34
CA MET A 187 28.53 46.86 -4.59
C MET A 187 28.28 48.38 -4.63
N PRO A 188 29.08 49.21 -3.94
CA PRO A 188 29.05 50.66 -4.11
C PRO A 188 29.48 51.08 -5.52
N ILE A 189 28.88 52.16 -6.03
CA ILE A 189 29.28 52.79 -7.29
C ILE A 189 30.26 53.93 -6.96
N VAL A 190 31.51 53.78 -7.36
CA VAL A 190 32.56 54.78 -7.19
C VAL A 190 33.14 55.12 -8.55
N ASP A 191 33.23 56.41 -8.89
CA ASP A 191 33.65 56.89 -10.21
C ASP A 191 32.86 56.28 -11.39
N GLY A 192 31.57 55.98 -11.15
CA GLY A 192 30.69 55.37 -12.13
C GLY A 192 30.89 53.86 -12.33
N GLN A 193 31.76 53.22 -11.54
CA GLN A 193 32.01 51.77 -11.61
C GLN A 193 31.61 51.05 -10.31
N PRO A 194 31.04 49.83 -10.39
CA PRO A 194 30.82 48.98 -9.22
C PRO A 194 32.15 48.51 -8.66
N VAL A 195 32.40 48.76 -7.36
CA VAL A 195 33.64 48.36 -6.69
C VAL A 195 33.29 47.46 -5.49
N PRO A 196 33.91 46.28 -5.32
CA PRO A 196 33.72 45.47 -4.12
C PRO A 196 34.09 46.23 -2.85
N ILE A 197 33.31 46.08 -1.78
CA ILE A 197 33.52 46.84 -0.53
C ILE A 197 34.93 46.62 0.07
N ILE A 198 35.48 45.41 -0.09
CA ILE A 198 36.84 45.04 0.34
C ILE A 198 37.90 45.80 -0.47
N GLU A 199 37.68 45.97 -1.77
CA GLU A 199 38.60 46.75 -2.61
C GLU A 199 38.55 48.24 -2.24
N LEU A 200 37.36 48.75 -1.92
CA LEU A 200 37.21 50.13 -1.47
C LEU A 200 37.93 50.38 -0.13
N GLU A 201 37.86 49.45 0.82
CA GLU A 201 38.61 49.49 2.09
C GLU A 201 40.13 49.55 1.85
N GLN A 202 40.65 48.76 0.90
CA GLN A 202 42.08 48.81 0.54
C GLN A 202 42.49 50.14 -0.11
N ARG A 203 41.59 50.80 -0.84
CA ARG A 203 41.87 52.13 -1.43
C ARG A 203 41.97 53.20 -0.34
N VAL A 204 41.17 53.05 0.72
CA VAL A 204 41.22 53.89 1.92
C VAL A 204 42.54 53.72 2.67
N ASP A 205 42.95 52.47 2.94
CA ASP A 205 44.23 52.16 3.61
C ASP A 205 45.45 52.73 2.87
N LYS A 206 45.38 52.79 1.53
CA LYS A 206 46.42 53.35 0.65
C LYS A 206 46.32 54.87 0.49
N GLY A 207 45.41 55.54 1.19
CA GLY A 207 45.19 56.99 1.11
C GLY A 207 44.61 57.48 -0.22
N ARG A 208 44.02 56.58 -1.02
CA ARG A 208 43.45 56.88 -2.35
C ARG A 208 41.93 57.12 -2.32
N PHE A 209 41.32 57.08 -1.14
CA PHE A 209 39.89 57.37 -0.95
C PHE A 209 39.66 58.01 0.45
N PRO A 210 38.75 59.00 0.60
CA PRO A 210 38.52 59.65 1.89
C PRO A 210 37.90 58.73 2.95
N ASN A 211 38.50 58.68 4.15
CA ASN A 211 37.97 57.90 5.30
C ASN A 211 36.51 58.23 5.62
N LYS A 212 36.14 59.52 5.60
CA LYS A 212 34.79 59.97 5.95
C LYS A 212 33.73 59.49 4.95
N GLU A 213 34.02 59.56 3.65
CA GLU A 213 33.11 59.03 2.62
C GLU A 213 32.98 57.51 2.72
N PHE A 214 34.08 56.81 3.04
CA PHE A 214 34.05 55.36 3.21
C PHE A 214 33.18 54.93 4.40
N GLU A 215 33.26 55.63 5.54
CA GLU A 215 32.41 55.33 6.70
C GLU A 215 30.91 55.49 6.37
N GLU A 216 30.53 56.53 5.61
CA GLU A 216 29.15 56.72 5.16
C GLU A 216 28.69 55.63 4.19
N ILE A 217 29.53 55.24 3.24
CA ILE A 217 29.26 54.14 2.31
C ILE A 217 29.14 52.83 3.06
N ARG A 218 30.04 52.54 4.02
CA ARG A 218 30.04 51.32 4.82
C ARG A 218 28.77 51.18 5.65
N LYS A 219 28.32 52.27 6.29
CA LYS A 219 27.08 52.26 7.06
C LYS A 219 25.85 51.96 6.20
N LYS A 220 25.73 52.62 5.04
CA LYS A 220 24.64 52.33 4.07
C LYS A 220 24.75 50.92 3.49
N TYR A 221 25.96 50.44 3.25
CA TYR A 221 26.21 49.08 2.76
C TYR A 221 25.67 48.03 3.73
N ASP A 222 25.98 48.15 5.03
CA ASP A 222 25.52 47.18 6.04
C ASP A 222 24.00 47.18 6.18
N GLU A 223 23.35 48.35 6.15
CA GLU A 223 21.88 48.49 6.18
C GLU A 223 21.23 47.84 4.95
N LEU A 224 21.70 48.18 3.74
CA LEU A 224 21.16 47.65 2.49
C LEU A 224 21.44 46.15 2.33
N ARG A 225 22.59 45.67 2.80
CA ARG A 225 22.95 44.25 2.72
C ARG A 225 22.00 43.37 3.53
N GLN A 226 21.66 43.79 4.76
CA GLN A 226 20.69 43.05 5.57
C GLN A 226 19.31 42.97 4.90
N GLU A 227 18.88 44.06 4.27
CA GLU A 227 17.60 44.11 3.56
C GLU A 227 17.62 43.24 2.29
N VAL A 228 18.71 43.29 1.50
CA VAL A 228 18.92 42.42 0.34
C VAL A 228 18.86 40.95 0.75
N ASP A 229 19.54 40.56 1.82
CA ASP A 229 19.54 39.18 2.33
C ASP A 229 18.14 38.72 2.77
N GLN A 230 17.38 39.57 3.48
CA GLN A 230 16.01 39.27 3.89
C GLN A 230 15.07 39.09 2.69
N ILE A 231 15.16 39.98 1.70
CA ILE A 231 14.35 39.90 0.48
C ILE A 231 14.69 38.63 -0.30
N PHE A 232 15.97 38.29 -0.42
CA PHE A 232 16.41 37.10 -1.13
C PHE A 232 15.91 35.80 -0.46
N LEU A 233 15.89 35.75 0.87
CA LEU A 233 15.27 34.64 1.63
C LEU A 233 13.77 34.56 1.36
N GLY A 234 13.07 35.70 1.32
CA GLY A 234 11.64 35.78 0.99
C GLY A 234 11.33 35.26 -0.42
N VAL A 235 12.13 35.65 -1.42
CA VAL A 235 12.00 35.18 -2.80
C VAL A 235 12.21 33.66 -2.90
N ARG A 236 13.20 33.12 -2.20
CA ARG A 236 13.43 31.67 -2.16
C ARG A 236 12.26 30.92 -1.52
N GLY A 237 11.63 31.49 -0.48
CA GLY A 237 10.40 30.98 0.11
C GLY A 237 9.24 30.96 -0.88
N LEU A 238 9.04 32.06 -1.62
CA LEU A 238 8.02 32.17 -2.67
C LEU A 238 8.23 31.17 -3.81
N GLN A 239 9.48 30.93 -4.24
CA GLN A 239 9.79 29.91 -5.24
C GLN A 239 9.45 28.50 -4.75
N LYS A 240 9.78 28.18 -3.49
CA LYS A 240 9.43 26.90 -2.88
C LYS A 240 7.91 26.71 -2.78
N GLU A 241 7.17 27.75 -2.39
CA GLU A 241 5.70 27.70 -2.39
C GLU A 241 5.11 27.52 -3.79
N ALA A 242 5.71 28.14 -4.80
CA ALA A 242 5.27 28.01 -6.19
C ALA A 242 5.45 26.57 -6.68
N GLU A 243 6.57 25.92 -6.36
CA GLU A 243 6.81 24.50 -6.64
C GLU A 243 5.82 23.60 -5.90
N GLU A 244 5.59 23.84 -4.60
CA GLU A 244 4.66 23.06 -3.78
C GLU A 244 3.21 23.19 -4.28
N LYS A 245 2.79 24.38 -4.71
CA LYS A 245 1.45 24.63 -5.25
C LYS A 245 1.29 24.20 -6.70
N GLY A 246 2.35 24.26 -7.50
CA GLY A 246 2.36 23.82 -8.90
C GLY A 246 2.50 22.30 -9.06
N SER A 247 2.84 21.59 -7.98
CA SER A 247 2.88 20.12 -7.91
C SER A 247 1.60 19.49 -7.36
N LYS A 248 0.65 20.29 -6.84
CA LYS A 248 -0.64 19.85 -6.32
C LYS A 248 -1.74 20.07 -7.35
#